data_AF-A0A661NYQ5-F1
#
_entry.id   AF-A0A661NYQ5-F1
#
_cell.length_a   1.000
_cell.length_b   1.000
_cell.length_c   1.000
_cell.angle_alpha   90.00
_cell.angle_beta   90.00
_cell.angle_gamma   90.00
#
_symmetry.space_group_name_H-M   'P 1'
#
loop_
_entity.id
_entity.type
_entity.pdbx_description
1 polymer ?
#
loop_
_entity_poly.entity_id
_entity_poly.type
_entity_poly.pdbx_seq_one_letter_code
_entity_poly.pdbx_strand_id
1 'polypeptide(L)'
;MLTGGGYRPSTSRRLGMELFSILGWLLCGRRFTDPTSGFMALDARAVRFLAERMPDDYPDVNVLVQLVRAGFSIVEVPVEMQPRRSGQSMTSGFGALRYVSRMLYYLGQLHLEGNSQRLPAAPLGEPLAERQVPPRRVLLANPPTGLFIREDRCQTPVEGISATLRFPIDLAYMAASARDLGCRAYIKDYPAEGLGGDAFETDLRQLEPQCLIVSTTSPTLEKDLQYCRLAKQARPEITTVIKGAQVARQAEAILRETPWIDVVLRDGYEVSAGQVAAGVPLDEVKGISFRRSGRIVENESLPPLLPDDLPFPARELTRNELYLRPDTGTPQTTIQAAWGCPFSCIYCLAPIVSGKKLLTRSPASVVEEVRECVEVHGIREFYFRADTFTLNRDWVMRLCRAIEESGLKISWGCNSRVDTVDLPLLQAMHRAGCWIVGFGVESGSDEMLRRIGKGTTVAQARRAIELCRQAGMKAYAFFMIGFPWETDYTAAQTLRLIKTIGADFIEISIPVPFPGTKLAELVEESGLREAELLDHHHARPVFHPYRMSRSRVMALWKKGYLGFYSRPSQVIRILRGMDSPRHLGNYLRRGGSFFLRIPRLKL
;
A
#
# COMPACT_ATOMS: atom_id res chain seq x y z
N MET A 1 30.94 7.82 33.16
CA MET A 1 31.71 8.96 32.60
C MET A 1 31.28 9.16 31.15
N LEU A 2 30.90 10.39 30.79
CA LEU A 2 30.71 10.84 29.40
C LEU A 2 32.11 10.99 28.76
N THR A 3 32.76 9.88 28.42
CA THR A 3 34.13 9.92 27.90
C THR A 3 34.21 9.07 26.64
N GLY A 4 34.24 9.73 25.48
CA GLY A 4 34.51 9.10 24.18
C GLY A 4 34.28 10.02 22.98
N GLY A 5 33.15 10.76 22.95
CA GLY A 5 32.79 11.66 21.86
C GLY A 5 32.88 13.14 22.25
N GLY A 6 33.30 14.00 21.34
CA GLY A 6 33.67 15.41 21.58
C GLY A 6 32.57 16.38 22.10
N TYR A 7 31.46 15.89 22.64
CA TYR A 7 30.43 16.71 23.27
C TYR A 7 30.85 17.19 24.67
N ARG A 8 30.91 18.50 24.87
CA ARG A 8 31.17 19.12 26.18
C ARG A 8 29.89 19.81 26.68
N PRO A 9 29.25 19.34 27.77
CA PRO A 9 28.09 20.02 28.33
C PRO A 9 28.47 21.43 28.81
N SER A 10 27.51 22.37 28.70
CA SER A 10 27.71 23.74 29.18
C SER A 10 28.03 23.77 30.68
N THR A 11 28.68 24.84 31.14
CA THR A 11 28.97 25.03 32.57
C THR A 11 27.70 25.03 33.42
N SER A 12 26.62 25.64 32.92
CA SER A 12 25.30 25.63 33.59
C SER A 12 24.69 24.23 33.71
N ARG A 13 24.80 23.40 32.66
CA ARG A 13 24.31 22.01 32.69
C ARG A 13 25.12 21.16 33.66
N ARG A 14 26.45 21.31 33.67
CA ARG A 14 27.32 20.61 34.62
C ARG A 14 26.98 20.93 36.08
N LEU A 15 26.73 22.21 36.38
CA LEU A 15 26.29 22.63 37.71
C LEU A 15 24.95 21.99 38.09
N GLY A 16 23.99 21.94 37.16
CA GLY A 16 22.70 21.27 37.36
C GLY A 16 22.83 19.76 37.58
N MET A 17 23.66 19.07 36.79
CA MET A 17 23.93 17.65 36.95
C MET A 17 24.50 17.33 38.33
N GLU A 18 25.48 18.11 38.80
CA GLU A 18 26.05 17.95 40.14
C GLU A 18 25.02 18.20 41.23
N LEU A 19 24.27 19.31 41.15
CA LEU A 19 23.22 19.64 42.11
C LEU A 19 22.18 18.52 42.22
N PHE A 20 21.66 18.04 41.10
CA PHE A 20 20.64 16.99 41.09
C PHE A 20 21.19 15.61 41.43
N SER A 21 22.48 15.35 41.18
CA SER A 21 23.12 14.10 41.61
C SER A 21 23.27 14.06 43.13
N ILE A 22 23.62 15.18 43.75
CA ILE A 22 23.65 15.34 45.23
C ILE A 22 22.24 15.16 45.80
N LEU A 23 21.22 15.80 45.21
CA LEU A 23 19.83 15.66 45.66
C LEU A 23 19.30 14.23 45.51
N GLY A 24 19.59 13.57 44.39
CA GLY A 24 19.26 12.15 44.20
C GLY A 24 19.86 11.28 45.29
N TRP A 25 21.14 11.51 45.64
CA TRP A 25 21.81 10.81 46.73
C TRP A 25 21.17 11.07 48.09
N LEU A 26 20.83 12.32 48.41
CA LEU A 26 20.16 12.66 49.66
C LEU A 26 18.76 12.03 49.76
N LEU A 27 18.02 11.95 48.66
CA LEU A 27 16.62 11.53 48.67
C LEU A 27 16.41 10.01 48.54
N CYS A 28 17.33 9.29 47.91
CA CYS A 28 17.19 7.86 47.67
C CYS A 28 18.49 7.05 47.88
N GLY A 29 19.55 7.67 48.43
CA GLY A 29 20.82 6.99 48.71
C GLY A 29 21.65 6.64 47.47
N ARG A 30 21.21 7.05 46.28
CA ARG A 30 21.84 6.69 45.00
C ARG A 30 22.25 7.95 44.22
N ARG A 31 23.50 7.99 43.76
CA ARG A 31 24.00 8.99 42.81
C ARG A 31 23.73 8.54 41.37
N PHE A 32 23.45 9.51 40.51
CA PHE A 32 23.29 9.32 39.07
C PHE A 32 24.30 10.19 38.33
N THR A 33 24.79 9.70 37.19
CA THR A 33 25.84 10.34 36.40
C THR A 33 25.29 11.50 35.57
N ASP A 34 24.12 11.34 34.95
CA ASP A 34 23.37 12.45 34.30
C ASP A 34 21.88 12.40 34.68
N PRO A 35 21.52 12.94 35.87
CA PRO A 35 20.14 12.96 36.33
C PRO A 35 19.27 13.96 35.55
N THR A 36 19.85 14.72 34.62
CA THR A 36 19.15 15.72 33.79
C THR A 36 18.82 15.20 32.38
N SER A 37 19.08 13.93 32.11
CA SER A 37 18.76 13.28 30.85
C SER A 37 17.37 12.65 30.90
N GLY A 38 16.49 13.04 29.97
CA GLY A 38 15.19 12.40 29.79
C GLY A 38 15.24 11.09 28.98
N PHE A 39 16.42 10.64 28.55
CA PHE A 39 16.58 9.43 27.74
C PHE A 39 16.62 8.19 28.63
N MET A 40 15.50 7.47 28.72
CA MET A 40 15.33 6.29 29.58
C MET A 40 14.64 5.15 28.81
N ALA A 41 15.05 3.90 29.07
CA ALA A 41 14.33 2.70 28.66
C ALA A 41 13.67 2.07 29.90
N LEU A 42 12.37 1.78 29.82
CA LEU A 42 11.57 1.34 30.96
C LEU A 42 10.84 0.03 30.62
N ASP A 43 10.74 -0.88 31.58
CA ASP A 43 9.91 -2.07 31.45
C ASP A 43 8.42 -1.76 31.71
N ALA A 44 7.55 -2.72 31.44
CA ALA A 44 6.10 -2.55 31.61
C ALA A 44 5.70 -2.19 33.06
N ARG A 45 6.44 -2.64 34.07
CA ARG A 45 6.15 -2.37 35.48
C ARG A 45 6.49 -0.92 35.82
N ALA A 46 7.63 -0.44 35.36
CA ALA A 46 8.07 0.95 35.54
C ALA A 46 7.16 1.92 34.80
N VAL A 47 6.75 1.59 33.56
CA VAL A 47 5.79 2.41 32.78
C VAL A 47 4.47 2.55 33.52
N ARG A 48 3.88 1.44 34.00
CA ARG A 48 2.61 1.49 34.72
C ARG A 48 2.72 2.28 36.02
N PHE A 49 3.78 2.05 36.79
CA PHE A 49 4.02 2.78 38.03
C PHE A 49 4.09 4.30 37.81
N LEU A 50 4.78 4.73 36.75
CA LEU A 50 4.91 6.14 36.39
C LEU A 50 3.60 6.70 35.84
N ALA A 51 2.87 5.98 35.00
CA ALA A 51 1.60 6.45 34.43
C ALA A 51 0.53 6.77 35.50
N GLU A 52 0.54 6.04 36.62
CA GLU A 52 -0.40 6.27 37.73
C GLU A 52 0.01 7.44 38.64
N ARG A 53 1.27 7.87 38.63
CA ARG A 53 1.84 8.75 39.67
C ARG A 53 2.57 9.98 39.15
N MET A 54 2.90 10.02 37.87
CA MET A 54 3.62 11.15 37.28
C MET A 54 2.69 12.35 37.07
N PRO A 55 3.12 13.56 37.45
CA PRO A 55 2.42 14.78 37.06
C PRO A 55 2.45 14.95 35.53
N ASP A 56 1.45 15.64 34.98
CA ASP A 56 1.29 15.94 33.54
C ASP A 56 2.42 16.83 32.92
N ASP A 57 3.46 17.16 33.69
CA ASP A 57 4.57 17.99 33.25
C ASP A 57 5.89 17.33 33.68
N TYR A 58 6.89 17.35 32.79
CA TYR A 58 8.11 16.54 32.90
C TYR A 58 9.17 17.15 33.82
N PRO A 59 9.62 16.40 34.84
CA PRO A 59 11.00 16.52 35.31
C PRO A 59 11.73 15.17 35.22
N ASP A 60 13.06 15.21 35.04
CA ASP A 60 13.90 14.02 34.81
C ASP A 60 14.30 13.31 36.13
N VAL A 61 14.68 14.10 37.15
CA VAL A 61 15.27 13.60 38.41
C VAL A 61 14.23 12.95 39.33
N ASN A 62 13.02 13.52 39.39
CA ASN A 62 11.94 13.01 40.23
C ASN A 62 11.48 11.61 39.77
N VAL A 63 11.54 11.31 38.47
CA VAL A 63 11.30 9.96 37.93
C VAL A 63 12.29 8.97 38.53
N LEU A 64 13.58 9.29 38.46
CA LEU A 64 14.64 8.44 39.00
C LEU A 64 14.48 8.22 40.51
N VAL A 65 14.20 9.28 41.28
CA VAL A 65 13.99 9.19 42.73
C VAL A 65 12.78 8.33 43.07
N GLN A 66 11.65 8.50 42.38
CA GLN A 66 10.44 7.71 42.60
C GLN A 66 10.66 6.24 42.25
N LEU A 67 11.32 5.95 41.13
CA LEU A 67 11.63 4.56 40.74
C LEU A 67 12.52 3.87 41.77
N VAL A 68 13.58 4.54 42.27
CA VAL A 68 14.43 3.96 43.32
C VAL A 68 13.66 3.74 44.62
N ARG A 69 12.84 4.70 45.05
CA ARG A 69 12.03 4.58 46.27
C ARG A 69 10.98 3.47 46.18
N ALA A 70 10.44 3.26 44.99
CA ALA A 70 9.52 2.16 44.69
C ALA A 70 10.23 0.79 44.54
N GLY A 71 11.57 0.76 44.60
CA GLY A 71 12.37 -0.47 44.59
C GLY A 71 12.77 -0.96 43.20
N PHE A 72 12.62 -0.15 42.15
CA PHE A 72 13.09 -0.51 40.82
C PHE A 72 14.63 -0.50 40.73
N SER A 73 15.18 -1.45 39.99
CA SER A 73 16.59 -1.46 39.62
C SER A 73 16.83 -0.52 38.45
N ILE A 74 17.74 0.43 38.62
CA ILE A 74 18.20 1.34 37.56
C ILE A 74 19.61 0.93 37.15
N VAL A 75 19.93 0.98 35.86
CA VAL A 75 21.27 0.73 35.30
C VAL A 75 21.63 1.90 34.39
N GLU A 76 22.82 2.48 34.55
CA GLU A 76 23.31 3.55 33.69
C GLU A 76 24.16 2.97 32.55
N VAL A 77 23.68 3.11 31.32
CA VAL A 77 24.38 2.64 30.12
C VAL A 77 25.13 3.82 29.49
N PRO A 78 26.46 3.76 29.33
CA PRO A 78 27.22 4.83 28.69
C PRO A 78 26.84 4.96 27.21
N VAL A 79 26.66 6.19 26.74
CA VAL A 79 26.32 6.50 25.33
C VAL A 79 27.26 7.56 24.77
N GLU A 80 27.49 7.51 23.46
CA GLU A 80 28.22 8.57 22.75
C GLU A 80 27.29 9.74 22.42
N MET A 81 27.56 10.90 23.02
CA MET A 81 26.76 12.11 22.80
C MET A 81 27.27 12.90 21.60
N GLN A 82 26.37 13.21 20.66
CA GLN A 82 26.66 14.04 19.48
C GLN A 82 26.08 15.46 19.66
N PRO A 83 26.75 16.53 19.16
CA PRO A 83 26.19 17.87 19.18
C PRO A 83 24.86 17.94 18.43
N ARG A 84 23.92 18.70 18.96
CA ARG A 84 22.64 18.99 18.30
C ARG A 84 22.89 19.66 16.95
N ARG A 85 22.34 19.10 15.86
CA ARG A 85 22.49 19.65 14.48
C ARG A 85 21.49 20.77 14.16
N SER A 86 20.35 20.84 14.86
CA SER A 86 19.31 21.87 14.68
C SER A 86 18.37 21.98 15.90
N GLY A 87 17.65 23.11 16.01
CA GLY A 87 16.73 23.42 17.12
C GLY A 87 17.39 24.12 18.31
N GLN A 88 16.58 24.71 19.19
CA GLN A 88 17.04 25.37 20.43
C GLN A 88 16.80 24.47 21.65
N SER A 89 17.61 24.63 22.70
CA SER A 89 17.36 23.96 23.97
C SER A 89 16.10 24.53 24.64
N MET A 90 15.21 23.66 25.13
CA MET A 90 14.08 24.06 25.99
C MET A 90 14.53 24.85 27.22
N THR A 91 15.76 24.62 27.67
CA THR A 91 16.36 25.28 28.83
C THR A 91 17.40 26.30 28.37
N SER A 92 16.95 27.48 27.96
CA SER A 92 17.82 28.64 27.72
C SER A 92 17.28 29.88 28.44
N GLY A 93 18.19 30.78 28.86
CA GLY A 93 17.85 32.00 29.60
C GLY A 93 17.04 31.74 30.88
N PHE A 94 15.97 32.52 31.08
CA PHE A 94 15.07 32.42 32.24
C PHE A 94 14.35 31.06 32.36
N GLY A 95 14.24 30.30 31.26
CA GLY A 95 13.63 28.97 31.25
C GLY A 95 14.40 27.94 32.09
N ALA A 96 15.72 28.10 32.21
CA ALA A 96 16.55 27.22 33.04
C ALA A 96 16.31 27.45 34.54
N LEU A 97 16.16 28.71 34.98
CA LEU A 97 15.80 29.03 36.36
C LEU A 97 14.41 28.48 36.72
N ARG A 98 13.42 28.67 35.83
CA ARG A 98 12.08 28.10 36.03
C ARG A 98 12.11 26.57 36.17
N TYR A 99 12.91 25.90 35.34
CA TYR A 99 13.08 24.44 35.40
C TYR A 99 13.70 23.99 36.74
N VAL A 100 14.79 24.63 37.19
CA VAL A 100 15.44 24.29 38.47
C VAL A 100 14.50 24.54 39.65
N SER A 101 13.82 25.68 39.70
CA SER A 101 12.88 25.99 40.79
C SER A 101 11.73 24.98 40.88
N ARG A 102 11.18 24.55 39.73
CA ARG A 102 10.13 23.51 39.70
C ARG A 102 10.66 22.15 40.11
N MET A 103 11.86 21.77 39.67
CA MET A 103 12.49 20.51 40.07
C MET A 103 12.70 20.46 41.59
N LEU A 104 13.20 21.54 42.19
CA LEU A 104 13.37 21.66 43.63
C LEU A 104 12.02 21.57 44.37
N TYR A 105 10.97 22.18 43.83
CA TYR A 105 9.62 22.08 44.38
C TYR A 105 9.12 20.62 44.40
N TYR A 106 9.17 19.90 43.28
CA TYR A 106 8.72 18.51 43.22
C TYR A 106 9.55 17.56 44.08
N LEU A 107 10.88 17.74 44.10
CA LEU A 107 11.76 16.97 44.98
C LEU A 107 11.47 17.29 46.46
N GLY A 108 11.11 18.53 46.78
CA GLY A 108 10.63 18.94 48.10
C GLY A 108 9.31 18.27 48.47
N GLN A 109 8.34 18.20 47.57
CA GLN A 109 7.08 17.46 47.78
C GLN A 109 7.35 15.98 48.03
N LEU A 110 8.19 15.35 47.19
CA LEU A 110 8.60 13.95 47.39
C LEU A 110 9.31 13.73 48.73
N HIS A 111 10.09 14.69 49.20
CA HIS A 111 10.71 14.61 50.53
C HIS A 111 9.66 14.65 51.66
N LEU A 112 8.67 15.54 51.55
CA LEU A 112 7.60 15.71 52.53
C LEU A 112 6.63 14.51 52.58
N GLU A 113 6.39 13.85 51.45
CA GLU A 113 5.57 12.63 51.36
C GLU A 113 6.20 11.40 52.08
N GLY A 114 7.49 11.50 52.43
CA GLY A 114 8.23 10.47 53.16
C GLY A 114 8.44 9.18 52.36
N ASN A 115 8.86 8.12 53.06
CA ASN A 115 9.13 6.79 52.48
C ASN A 115 7.86 5.91 52.35
N SER A 116 6.67 6.52 52.36
CA SER A 116 5.37 5.86 52.34
C SER A 116 5.05 5.17 51.00
N GLN A 117 5.91 5.34 49.99
CA GLN A 117 5.74 4.79 48.64
C GLN A 117 6.36 3.40 48.44
N ARG A 118 6.35 2.53 49.46
CA ARG A 118 6.59 1.10 49.21
C ARG A 118 5.35 0.54 48.53
N LEU A 119 5.56 -0.24 47.46
CA LEU A 119 4.52 -1.09 46.88
C LEU A 119 3.74 -1.75 48.02
N PRO A 120 2.39 -1.62 48.08
CA PRO A 120 1.64 -2.43 49.03
C PRO A 120 2.03 -3.89 48.78
N ALA A 121 2.34 -4.61 49.85
CA ALA A 121 2.46 -6.06 49.84
C ALA A 121 1.05 -6.66 49.63
N ALA A 122 0.40 -6.29 48.55
CA ALA A 122 -0.66 -7.09 48.00
C ALA A 122 0.04 -8.38 47.54
N PRO A 123 -0.46 -9.58 47.90
CA PRO A 123 -0.17 -10.73 47.04
C PRO A 123 -0.48 -10.28 45.61
N LEU A 124 0.25 -10.81 44.62
CA LEU A 124 -0.21 -10.75 43.24
C LEU A 124 -1.68 -11.19 43.27
N GLY A 125 -2.62 -10.23 43.31
CA GLY A 125 -4.01 -10.51 43.03
C GLY A 125 -3.93 -11.17 41.69
N GLU A 126 -4.43 -12.42 41.61
CA GLU A 126 -4.30 -13.32 40.45
C GLU A 126 -4.09 -12.49 39.22
N PRO A 127 -2.87 -12.54 38.62
CA PRO A 127 -2.27 -11.48 37.82
C PRO A 127 -3.38 -10.85 37.02
N LEU A 128 -3.93 -9.69 37.50
CA LEU A 128 -5.27 -9.16 37.17
C LEU A 128 -5.61 -9.79 35.86
N ALA A 129 -6.33 -10.93 35.86
CA ALA A 129 -6.33 -11.78 34.66
C ALA A 129 -6.50 -10.78 33.56
N GLU A 130 -5.45 -10.58 32.74
CA GLU A 130 -5.69 -9.94 31.47
C GLU A 130 -6.86 -10.82 31.08
N ARG A 131 -8.06 -10.24 31.00
CA ARG A 131 -9.02 -10.86 30.14
C ARG A 131 -8.20 -10.78 28.87
N GLN A 132 -7.43 -11.83 28.59
CA GLN A 132 -6.90 -12.19 27.32
C GLN A 132 -8.21 -12.50 26.63
N VAL A 133 -8.94 -11.42 26.33
CA VAL A 133 -9.99 -11.40 25.37
C VAL A 133 -9.22 -11.95 24.21
N PRO A 134 -9.49 -13.21 23.82
CA PRO A 134 -8.68 -13.87 22.82
C PRO A 134 -8.63 -12.90 21.64
N PRO A 135 -7.44 -12.67 21.07
CA PRO A 135 -7.23 -11.60 20.12
C PRO A 135 -8.31 -11.71 19.04
N ARG A 136 -9.02 -10.60 18.76
CA ARG A 136 -10.07 -10.61 17.74
C ARG A 136 -9.50 -11.19 16.45
N ARG A 137 -10.20 -12.17 15.89
CA ARG A 137 -9.82 -12.87 14.68
C ARG A 137 -10.44 -12.15 13.50
N VAL A 138 -9.61 -11.79 12.55
CA VAL A 138 -10.02 -11.12 11.32
C VAL A 138 -9.62 -11.96 10.12
N LEU A 139 -10.58 -12.26 9.26
CA LEU A 139 -10.35 -12.92 7.98
C LEU A 139 -10.40 -11.86 6.87
N LEU A 140 -9.29 -11.69 6.17
CA LEU A 140 -9.18 -10.82 5.00
C LEU A 140 -9.18 -11.70 3.75
N ALA A 141 -10.12 -11.49 2.84
CA ALA A 141 -10.39 -12.42 1.75
C ALA A 141 -10.48 -11.75 0.38
N ASN A 142 -9.79 -12.33 -0.61
CA ASN A 142 -10.26 -12.28 -2.00
C ASN A 142 -11.25 -13.44 -2.17
N PRO A 143 -12.55 -13.16 -2.33
CA PRO A 143 -13.58 -14.19 -2.27
C PRO A 143 -13.52 -15.13 -3.49
N PRO A 144 -14.10 -16.36 -3.40
CA PRO A 144 -14.13 -17.33 -4.49
C PRO A 144 -15.07 -16.92 -5.66
N THR A 145 -14.69 -15.88 -6.40
CA THR A 145 -15.48 -15.29 -7.50
C THR A 145 -14.69 -15.14 -8.81
N GLY A 146 -13.63 -15.93 -8.96
CA GLY A 146 -12.78 -15.99 -10.15
C GLY A 146 -11.44 -15.28 -9.97
N LEU A 147 -10.51 -15.57 -10.88
CA LEU A 147 -9.13 -15.07 -10.80
C LEU A 147 -9.03 -13.68 -11.43
N PHE A 148 -8.97 -12.65 -10.57
CA PHE A 148 -8.86 -11.24 -10.96
C PHE A 148 -7.65 -10.59 -10.28
N ILE A 149 -7.07 -9.60 -10.95
CA ILE A 149 -6.27 -8.58 -10.24
C ILE A 149 -7.28 -7.75 -9.44
N ARG A 150 -7.10 -7.66 -8.11
CA ARG A 150 -8.02 -6.96 -7.20
C ARG A 150 -7.40 -5.69 -6.60
N GLU A 151 -6.66 -4.97 -7.42
CA GLU A 151 -6.17 -3.64 -7.06
C GLU A 151 -7.23 -2.61 -7.42
N ASP A 152 -7.40 -1.57 -6.60
CA ASP A 152 -8.50 -0.62 -6.77
C ASP A 152 -8.61 -0.04 -8.19
N ARG A 153 -7.47 0.30 -8.81
CA ARG A 153 -7.42 0.83 -10.19
C ARG A 153 -7.39 -0.23 -11.29
N CYS A 154 -7.06 -1.48 -10.98
CA CYS A 154 -6.84 -2.54 -11.97
C CYS A 154 -7.61 -3.79 -11.56
N GLN A 155 -8.76 -3.98 -12.22
CA GLN A 155 -9.77 -4.97 -11.86
C GLN A 155 -10.00 -5.96 -13.00
N THR A 156 -8.90 -6.43 -13.59
CA THR A 156 -8.94 -7.22 -14.81
C THR A 156 -8.88 -8.72 -14.50
N PRO A 157 -9.65 -9.57 -15.20
CA PRO A 157 -9.48 -11.01 -15.08
C PRO A 157 -8.06 -11.40 -15.49
N VAL A 158 -7.48 -12.37 -14.79
CA VAL A 158 -6.19 -12.97 -15.17
C VAL A 158 -6.40 -13.93 -16.34
N GLU A 159 -7.59 -14.50 -16.46
CA GLU A 159 -7.94 -15.38 -17.57
C GLU A 159 -8.37 -14.61 -18.83
N GLY A 160 -7.87 -15.03 -19.99
CA GLY A 160 -8.33 -14.54 -21.29
C GLY A 160 -7.65 -13.26 -21.78
N ILE A 161 -6.74 -12.68 -21.00
CA ILE A 161 -5.92 -11.53 -21.39
C ILE A 161 -4.44 -11.72 -20.99
N SER A 162 -3.58 -10.74 -21.29
CA SER A 162 -2.14 -10.79 -20.97
C SER A 162 -1.79 -10.43 -19.51
N ALA A 163 -2.81 -10.26 -18.64
CA ALA A 163 -2.62 -9.91 -17.24
C ALA A 163 -1.94 -11.02 -16.43
N THR A 164 -1.25 -10.61 -15.37
CA THR A 164 -0.60 -11.50 -14.41
C THR A 164 -1.20 -11.27 -13.05
N LEU A 165 -1.51 -12.36 -12.35
CA LEU A 165 -1.98 -12.31 -10.97
C LEU A 165 -0.98 -11.53 -10.11
N ARG A 166 -1.48 -10.57 -9.35
CA ARG A 166 -0.67 -9.73 -8.46
C ARG A 166 -0.90 -10.14 -7.01
N PHE A 167 0.16 -10.01 -6.23
CA PHE A 167 0.10 -10.16 -4.78
C PHE A 167 -0.98 -9.23 -4.19
N PRO A 168 -1.85 -9.69 -3.28
CA PRO A 168 -2.94 -8.91 -2.69
C PRO A 168 -2.40 -7.93 -1.63
N ILE A 169 -1.62 -6.95 -2.09
CA ILE A 169 -0.88 -6.02 -1.24
C ILE A 169 -1.79 -5.23 -0.28
N ASP A 170 -2.98 -4.84 -0.76
CA ASP A 170 -3.96 -4.12 0.05
C ASP A 170 -4.45 -4.96 1.24
N LEU A 171 -4.67 -6.28 1.04
CA LEU A 171 -5.04 -7.19 2.14
C LEU A 171 -3.89 -7.34 3.14
N ALA A 172 -2.65 -7.41 2.64
CA ALA A 172 -1.48 -7.56 3.50
C ALA A 172 -1.21 -6.32 4.37
N TYR A 173 -1.43 -5.10 3.85
CA TYR A 173 -1.37 -3.88 4.66
C TYR A 173 -2.48 -3.81 5.72
N MET A 174 -3.72 -4.14 5.35
CA MET A 174 -4.83 -4.18 6.31
C MET A 174 -4.62 -5.24 7.40
N ALA A 175 -4.07 -6.40 7.05
CA ALA A 175 -3.73 -7.45 8.00
C ALA A 175 -2.60 -7.03 8.95
N ALA A 176 -1.56 -6.37 8.44
CA ALA A 176 -0.48 -5.82 9.26
C ALA A 176 -1.01 -4.77 10.25
N SER A 177 -1.85 -3.84 9.77
CA SER A 177 -2.48 -2.82 10.61
C SER A 177 -3.40 -3.42 11.69
N ALA A 178 -4.12 -4.50 11.37
CA ALA A 178 -4.89 -5.25 12.37
C ALA A 178 -4.00 -5.94 13.41
N ARG A 179 -2.85 -6.50 12.99
CA ARG A 179 -1.87 -7.14 13.91
C ARG A 179 -1.25 -6.14 14.87
N ASP A 180 -0.92 -4.93 14.41
CA ASP A 180 -0.40 -3.85 15.25
C ASP A 180 -1.37 -3.43 16.35
N LEU A 181 -2.67 -3.62 16.11
CA LEU A 181 -3.75 -3.38 17.09
C LEU A 181 -4.12 -4.64 17.90
N GLY A 182 -3.30 -5.69 17.84
CA GLY A 182 -3.46 -6.91 18.64
C GLY A 182 -4.43 -7.95 18.07
N CYS A 183 -4.92 -7.80 16.83
CA CYS A 183 -5.75 -8.81 16.19
C CYS A 183 -4.95 -10.02 15.71
N ARG A 184 -5.61 -11.18 15.66
CA ARG A 184 -5.12 -12.34 14.94
C ARG A 184 -5.65 -12.31 13.51
N ALA A 185 -4.81 -11.90 12.57
CA ALA A 185 -5.18 -11.77 11.16
C ALA A 185 -4.93 -13.04 10.35
N TYR A 186 -5.80 -13.29 9.37
CA TYR A 186 -5.68 -14.34 8.37
C TYR A 186 -5.93 -13.73 6.99
N ILE A 187 -5.12 -14.10 5.99
CA ILE A 187 -5.34 -13.70 4.60
C ILE A 187 -5.66 -14.95 3.79
N LYS A 188 -6.72 -14.89 2.98
CA LYS A 188 -7.09 -15.95 2.04
C LYS A 188 -7.35 -15.40 0.66
N ASP A 189 -6.59 -15.90 -0.31
CA ASP A 189 -6.82 -15.61 -1.72
C ASP A 189 -7.42 -16.85 -2.38
N TYR A 190 -8.73 -17.06 -2.15
CA TYR A 190 -9.40 -18.29 -2.55
C TYR A 190 -9.23 -18.59 -4.05
N PRO A 191 -9.40 -17.62 -4.98
CA PRO A 191 -9.14 -17.88 -6.39
C PRO A 191 -7.69 -18.27 -6.70
N ALA A 192 -6.70 -17.61 -6.08
CA ALA A 192 -5.28 -17.92 -6.31
C ALA A 192 -4.91 -19.31 -5.77
N GLU A 193 -5.51 -19.70 -4.65
CA GLU A 193 -5.31 -21.01 -4.01
C GLU A 193 -6.10 -22.14 -4.70
N GLY A 194 -6.95 -21.83 -5.68
CA GLY A 194 -7.82 -22.81 -6.35
C GLY A 194 -8.95 -23.32 -5.45
N LEU A 195 -9.37 -22.52 -4.47
CA LEU A 195 -10.37 -22.85 -3.47
C LEU A 195 -11.73 -22.24 -3.82
N GLY A 196 -12.81 -22.97 -3.52
CA GLY A 196 -14.20 -22.58 -3.77
C GLY A 196 -14.96 -22.16 -2.50
N GLY A 197 -16.28 -22.05 -2.61
CA GLY A 197 -17.17 -21.67 -1.51
C GLY A 197 -17.10 -22.61 -0.30
N ASP A 198 -16.98 -23.92 -0.52
CA ASP A 198 -16.88 -24.92 0.56
C ASP A 198 -15.66 -24.68 1.47
N ALA A 199 -14.54 -24.24 0.88
CA ALA A 199 -13.34 -23.90 1.62
C ALA A 199 -13.55 -22.62 2.45
N PHE A 200 -14.22 -21.61 1.87
CA PHE A 200 -14.57 -20.38 2.60
C PHE A 200 -15.46 -20.68 3.80
N GLU A 201 -16.49 -21.51 3.64
CA GLU A 201 -17.35 -21.90 4.76
C GLU A 201 -16.61 -22.72 5.82
N THR A 202 -15.67 -23.57 5.40
CA THR A 202 -14.82 -24.33 6.31
C THR A 202 -13.91 -23.41 7.12
N ASP A 203 -13.27 -22.45 6.48
CA ASP A 203 -12.44 -21.45 7.14
C ASP A 203 -13.29 -20.58 8.07
N LEU A 204 -14.52 -20.20 7.70
CA LEU A 204 -15.43 -19.55 8.64
C LEU A 204 -15.66 -20.44 9.87
N ARG A 205 -16.03 -21.70 9.72
CA ARG A 205 -16.27 -22.59 10.88
C ARG A 205 -15.03 -22.77 11.76
N GLN A 206 -13.85 -22.94 11.17
CA GLN A 206 -12.62 -23.25 11.91
C GLN A 206 -11.94 -22.02 12.52
N LEU A 207 -11.86 -20.92 11.77
CA LEU A 207 -11.17 -19.72 12.21
C LEU A 207 -12.02 -18.87 13.14
N GLU A 208 -13.33 -19.01 13.08
CA GLU A 208 -14.28 -18.22 13.86
C GLU A 208 -13.97 -16.71 13.90
N PRO A 209 -13.80 -16.04 12.75
CA PRO A 209 -13.56 -14.59 12.71
C PRO A 209 -14.73 -13.79 13.30
N GLN A 210 -14.38 -12.76 14.06
CA GLN A 210 -15.29 -11.69 14.49
C GLN A 210 -15.36 -10.54 13.48
N CYS A 211 -14.45 -10.49 12.51
CA CYS A 211 -14.46 -9.53 11.41
C CYS A 211 -14.08 -10.23 10.10
N LEU A 212 -14.84 -9.96 9.04
CA LEU A 212 -14.56 -10.40 7.67
C LEU A 212 -14.36 -9.16 6.80
N ILE A 213 -13.19 -9.04 6.17
CA ILE A 213 -12.87 -7.97 5.22
C ILE A 213 -12.76 -8.56 3.82
N VAL A 214 -13.64 -8.16 2.91
CA VAL A 214 -13.70 -8.66 1.53
C VAL A 214 -13.17 -7.63 0.54
N SER A 215 -12.20 -8.04 -0.27
CA SER A 215 -11.72 -7.26 -1.42
C SER A 215 -12.63 -7.46 -2.63
N THR A 216 -13.32 -6.40 -3.03
CA THR A 216 -14.32 -6.44 -4.10
C THR A 216 -13.78 -5.88 -5.41
N THR A 217 -14.37 -6.31 -6.53
CA THR A 217 -14.16 -5.67 -7.84
C THR A 217 -15.50 -5.36 -8.50
N SER A 218 -15.56 -4.36 -9.37
CA SER A 218 -16.74 -3.99 -10.16
C SER A 218 -17.32 -5.18 -10.94
N PRO A 219 -16.53 -6.01 -11.65
CA PRO A 219 -17.09 -7.14 -12.39
C PRO A 219 -17.55 -8.31 -11.51
N THR A 220 -17.10 -8.39 -10.25
CA THR A 220 -17.46 -9.49 -9.34
C THR A 220 -18.30 -9.04 -8.16
N LEU A 221 -18.72 -7.77 -8.11
CA LEU A 221 -19.25 -7.12 -6.93
C LEU A 221 -20.38 -7.92 -6.28
N GLU A 222 -21.44 -8.23 -7.02
CA GLU A 222 -22.58 -8.98 -6.50
C GLU A 222 -22.18 -10.33 -5.90
N LYS A 223 -21.31 -11.07 -6.59
CA LYS A 223 -20.79 -12.36 -6.14
C LYS A 223 -19.90 -12.20 -4.91
N ASP A 224 -19.11 -11.13 -4.83
CA ASP A 224 -18.24 -10.83 -3.69
C ASP A 224 -19.09 -10.55 -2.44
N LEU A 225 -20.16 -9.75 -2.59
CA LEU A 225 -21.06 -9.40 -1.49
C LEU A 225 -21.86 -10.60 -0.98
N GLN A 226 -22.08 -11.63 -1.80
CA GLN A 226 -22.72 -12.88 -1.37
C GLN A 226 -21.93 -13.57 -0.25
N TYR A 227 -20.59 -13.49 -0.26
CA TYR A 227 -19.77 -14.11 0.80
C TYR A 227 -19.88 -13.40 2.14
N CYS A 228 -20.16 -12.08 2.15
CA CYS A 228 -20.52 -11.38 3.38
C CYS A 228 -21.89 -11.84 3.91
N ARG A 229 -22.86 -12.07 3.01
CA ARG A 229 -24.18 -12.62 3.39
C ARG A 229 -24.05 -14.01 3.99
N LEU A 230 -23.28 -14.90 3.37
CA LEU A 230 -22.99 -16.24 3.90
C LEU A 230 -22.33 -16.17 5.28
N ALA A 231 -21.38 -15.26 5.46
CA ALA A 231 -20.74 -15.05 6.76
C ALA A 231 -21.73 -14.60 7.84
N LYS A 232 -22.63 -13.65 7.53
CA LYS A 232 -23.70 -13.21 8.45
C LYS A 232 -24.71 -14.32 8.76
N GLN A 233 -25.04 -15.17 7.79
CA GLN A 233 -25.91 -16.33 8.01
C GLN A 233 -25.27 -17.36 8.95
N ALA A 234 -23.96 -17.60 8.80
CA ALA A 234 -23.22 -18.49 9.67
C ALA A 234 -22.99 -17.90 11.08
N ARG A 235 -22.76 -16.58 11.16
CA ARG A 235 -22.53 -15.84 12.41
C ARG A 235 -23.15 -14.45 12.35
N PRO A 236 -24.35 -14.24 12.92
CA PRO A 236 -25.03 -12.93 12.89
C PRO A 236 -24.20 -11.76 13.42
N GLU A 237 -23.34 -12.03 14.42
CA GLU A 237 -22.49 -11.03 15.10
C GLU A 237 -21.18 -10.70 14.35
N ILE A 238 -20.84 -11.40 13.25
CA ILE A 238 -19.60 -11.08 12.52
C ILE A 238 -19.68 -9.69 11.91
N THR A 239 -18.66 -8.85 12.09
CA THR A 239 -18.58 -7.56 11.40
C THR A 239 -18.15 -7.79 9.94
N THR A 240 -19.00 -7.46 8.97
CA THR A 240 -18.70 -7.57 7.53
C THR A 240 -18.27 -6.23 6.97
N VAL A 241 -17.08 -6.24 6.35
CA VAL A 241 -16.41 -5.05 5.83
C VAL A 241 -16.06 -5.27 4.37
N ILE A 242 -16.27 -4.27 3.52
CA ILE A 242 -15.90 -4.34 2.09
C ILE A 242 -14.97 -3.22 1.69
N LYS A 243 -14.07 -3.51 0.76
CA LYS A 243 -13.17 -2.53 0.12
C LYS A 243 -13.22 -2.64 -1.40
N GLY A 244 -12.99 -1.54 -2.10
CA GLY A 244 -12.87 -1.49 -3.55
C GLY A 244 -13.22 -0.11 -4.11
N ALA A 245 -12.61 0.26 -5.25
CA ALA A 245 -12.77 1.60 -5.83
C ALA A 245 -14.23 2.01 -6.07
N GLN A 246 -15.05 1.10 -6.60
CA GLN A 246 -16.47 1.38 -6.84
C GLN A 246 -17.24 1.51 -5.52
N VAL A 247 -16.99 0.60 -4.57
CA VAL A 247 -17.77 0.57 -3.33
C VAL A 247 -17.50 1.80 -2.46
N ALA A 248 -16.27 2.30 -2.45
CA ALA A 248 -15.89 3.52 -1.76
C ALA A 248 -16.59 4.79 -2.28
N ARG A 249 -17.10 4.78 -3.51
CA ARG A 249 -17.81 5.92 -4.13
C ARG A 249 -19.33 5.75 -4.11
N GLN A 250 -19.82 4.53 -3.94
CA GLN A 250 -21.24 4.18 -3.88
C GLN A 250 -21.63 3.63 -2.50
N ALA A 251 -20.89 4.02 -1.46
CA ALA A 251 -20.98 3.41 -0.14
C ALA A 251 -22.41 3.50 0.44
N GLU A 252 -23.08 4.64 0.29
CA GLU A 252 -24.46 4.82 0.74
C GLU A 252 -25.44 3.90 0.00
N ALA A 253 -25.37 3.81 -1.32
CA ALA A 253 -26.23 2.94 -2.11
C ALA A 253 -26.03 1.47 -1.74
N ILE A 254 -24.76 1.02 -1.67
CA ILE A 254 -24.42 -0.35 -1.32
C ILE A 254 -24.91 -0.70 0.08
N LEU A 255 -24.63 0.16 1.08
CA LEU A 255 -25.11 -0.07 2.43
C LEU A 255 -26.64 -0.13 2.44
N ARG A 256 -27.35 0.74 1.71
CA ARG A 256 -28.83 0.69 1.67
C ARG A 256 -29.35 -0.63 1.09
N GLU A 257 -28.77 -1.10 0.01
CA GLU A 257 -29.21 -2.28 -0.74
C GLU A 257 -28.75 -3.61 -0.14
N THR A 258 -27.70 -3.59 0.70
CA THR A 258 -27.11 -4.80 1.29
C THR A 258 -27.10 -4.74 2.82
N PRO A 259 -28.20 -5.14 3.49
CA PRO A 259 -28.32 -5.12 4.95
C PRO A 259 -27.29 -5.98 5.70
N TRP A 260 -26.66 -6.94 5.01
CA TRP A 260 -25.62 -7.82 5.55
C TRP A 260 -24.20 -7.25 5.45
N ILE A 261 -24.02 -6.02 4.97
CA ILE A 261 -22.77 -5.28 5.00
C ILE A 261 -22.82 -4.24 6.12
N ASP A 262 -21.87 -4.30 7.04
CA ASP A 262 -21.82 -3.37 8.18
C ASP A 262 -21.00 -2.11 7.85
N VAL A 263 -19.86 -2.27 7.15
CA VAL A 263 -18.88 -1.20 6.91
C VAL A 263 -18.35 -1.22 5.48
N VAL A 264 -18.23 -0.04 4.87
CA VAL A 264 -17.52 0.21 3.62
C VAL A 264 -16.28 1.03 3.91
N LEU A 265 -15.10 0.50 3.55
CA LEU A 265 -13.85 1.24 3.61
C LEU A 265 -13.76 2.23 2.44
N ARG A 266 -13.39 3.49 2.74
CA ARG A 266 -13.18 4.55 1.76
C ARG A 266 -11.70 4.91 1.65
N ASP A 267 -11.30 6.07 2.14
CA ASP A 267 -9.94 6.60 2.01
C ASP A 267 -9.07 6.17 3.21
N GLY A 268 -7.77 5.91 3.00
CA GLY A 268 -6.84 5.49 4.07
C GLY A 268 -7.21 4.12 4.69
N TYR A 269 -7.77 3.24 3.86
CA TYR A 269 -8.37 1.98 4.30
C TYR A 269 -7.40 1.05 5.03
N GLU A 270 -6.09 1.19 4.83
CA GLU A 270 -5.07 0.42 5.53
C GLU A 270 -5.21 0.58 7.05
N VAL A 271 -5.38 1.82 7.52
CA VAL A 271 -5.53 2.15 8.94
C VAL A 271 -6.95 1.84 9.42
N SER A 272 -7.97 2.27 8.68
CA SER A 272 -9.36 2.08 9.07
C SER A 272 -9.72 0.60 9.20
N ALA A 273 -9.20 -0.25 8.31
CA ALA A 273 -9.42 -1.69 8.38
C ALA A 273 -8.90 -2.30 9.69
N GLY A 274 -7.71 -1.89 10.14
CA GLY A 274 -7.14 -2.33 11.41
C GLY A 274 -8.03 -1.94 12.58
N GLN A 275 -8.49 -0.68 12.62
CA GLN A 275 -9.36 -0.16 13.68
C GLN A 275 -10.71 -0.89 13.73
N VAL A 276 -11.34 -1.12 12.58
CA VAL A 276 -12.60 -1.88 12.48
C VAL A 276 -12.39 -3.34 12.93
N ALA A 277 -11.31 -3.99 12.49
CA ALA A 277 -10.97 -5.34 12.87
C ALA A 277 -10.75 -5.49 14.39
N ALA A 278 -10.10 -4.50 15.01
CA ALA A 278 -9.85 -4.43 16.44
C ALA A 278 -11.11 -4.14 17.26
N GLY A 279 -12.18 -3.64 16.63
CA GLY A 279 -13.42 -3.29 17.33
C GLY A 279 -13.43 -1.92 17.94
N VAL A 280 -12.61 -1.00 17.43
CA VAL A 280 -12.74 0.42 17.75
C VAL A 280 -14.19 0.84 17.42
N PRO A 281 -14.87 1.61 18.30
CA PRO A 281 -16.20 2.12 18.02
C PRO A 281 -16.25 2.80 16.65
N LEU A 282 -17.21 2.40 15.80
CA LEU A 282 -17.24 2.84 14.41
C LEU A 282 -17.33 4.37 14.26
N ASP A 283 -17.90 5.08 15.24
CA ASP A 283 -17.95 6.55 15.26
C ASP A 283 -16.57 7.22 15.37
N GLU A 284 -15.56 6.50 15.84
CA GLU A 284 -14.19 7.01 16.01
C GLU A 284 -13.28 6.67 14.82
N VAL A 285 -13.72 5.77 13.94
CA VAL A 285 -12.94 5.31 12.80
C VAL A 285 -13.13 6.26 11.61
N LYS A 286 -12.09 6.98 11.22
CA LYS A 286 -12.13 7.84 10.02
C LYS A 286 -12.08 7.00 8.73
N GLY A 287 -12.51 7.57 7.62
CA GLY A 287 -12.37 6.95 6.29
C GLY A 287 -13.33 5.79 6.01
N ILE A 288 -14.43 5.66 6.77
CA ILE A 288 -15.45 4.62 6.55
C ILE A 288 -16.84 5.21 6.35
N SER A 289 -17.73 4.39 5.81
CA SER A 289 -19.18 4.58 5.88
C SER A 289 -19.81 3.31 6.47
N PHE A 290 -20.79 3.44 7.35
CA PHE A 290 -21.35 2.31 8.09
C PHE A 290 -22.81 2.54 8.48
N ARG A 291 -23.47 1.50 9.01
CA ARG A 291 -24.84 1.60 9.52
C ARG A 291 -24.88 1.85 11.03
N ARG A 292 -25.65 2.86 11.45
CA ARG A 292 -25.96 3.15 12.85
C ARG A 292 -27.47 3.30 13.05
N SER A 293 -28.07 2.42 13.85
CA SER A 293 -29.50 2.50 14.22
C SER A 293 -30.45 2.71 13.02
N GLY A 294 -30.19 1.99 11.93
CA GLY A 294 -30.99 2.07 10.69
C GLY A 294 -30.61 3.22 9.74
N ARG A 295 -29.74 4.15 10.14
CA ARG A 295 -29.21 5.23 9.28
C ARG A 295 -27.82 4.88 8.76
N ILE A 296 -27.48 5.40 7.59
CA ILE A 296 -26.13 5.33 7.05
C ILE A 296 -25.37 6.56 7.52
N VAL A 297 -24.20 6.34 8.10
CA VAL A 297 -23.30 7.37 8.61
C VAL A 297 -22.01 7.31 7.79
N GLU A 298 -21.52 8.48 7.41
CA GLU A 298 -20.23 8.64 6.76
C GLU A 298 -19.33 9.46 7.68
N ASN A 299 -18.21 8.87 8.09
CA ASN A 299 -17.24 9.57 8.95
C ASN A 299 -16.33 10.49 8.12
N GLU A 300 -15.61 11.36 8.78
CA GLU A 300 -14.60 12.20 8.13
C GLU A 300 -13.59 11.33 7.35
N SER A 301 -13.21 11.74 6.13
CA SER A 301 -12.15 11.06 5.37
C SER A 301 -10.82 11.17 6.10
N LEU A 302 -9.99 10.12 6.00
CA LEU A 302 -8.62 10.20 6.48
C LEU A 302 -7.81 11.18 5.62
N PRO A 303 -7.00 12.07 6.22
CA PRO A 303 -5.99 12.77 5.44
C PRO A 303 -5.07 11.74 4.78
N PRO A 304 -4.48 12.04 3.62
CA PRO A 304 -3.58 11.09 2.99
C PRO A 304 -2.45 10.73 3.95
N LEU A 305 -2.42 9.46 4.37
CA LEU A 305 -1.45 8.95 5.32
C LEU A 305 -0.04 9.17 4.77
N LEU A 306 0.92 9.47 5.67
CA LEU A 306 2.32 9.38 5.29
C LEU A 306 2.62 7.91 5.06
N PRO A 307 3.02 7.52 3.84
CA PRO A 307 3.23 6.12 3.51
C PRO A 307 4.25 5.35 4.34
N ASP A 308 5.12 6.06 5.06
CA ASP A 308 6.18 5.48 5.88
C ASP A 308 5.68 5.07 7.27
N ASP A 309 4.50 5.55 7.69
CA ASP A 309 3.92 5.27 9.02
C ASP A 309 3.11 3.97 9.04
N LEU A 310 2.91 3.33 7.88
CA LEU A 310 2.22 2.05 7.78
C LEU A 310 3.17 0.89 8.12
N PRO A 311 2.70 -0.14 8.85
CA PRO A 311 3.48 -1.35 9.03
C PRO A 311 3.72 -2.02 7.69
N PHE A 312 4.82 -2.77 7.59
CA PHE A 312 5.09 -3.55 6.39
C PHE A 312 4.00 -4.60 6.17
N PRO A 313 3.64 -4.88 4.91
CA PRO A 313 2.60 -5.85 4.58
C PRO A 313 2.88 -7.22 5.16
N ALA A 314 1.87 -7.83 5.81
CA ALA A 314 1.94 -9.16 6.42
C ALA A 314 2.01 -10.30 5.39
N ARG A 315 3.12 -10.38 4.65
CA ARG A 315 3.32 -11.31 3.52
C ARG A 315 3.38 -12.77 3.96
N GLU A 316 3.85 -13.03 5.17
CA GLU A 316 3.88 -14.35 5.79
C GLU A 316 2.50 -14.99 5.96
N LEU A 317 1.42 -14.18 5.96
CA LEU A 317 0.05 -14.69 6.03
C LEU A 317 -0.49 -15.18 4.68
N THR A 318 0.31 -15.12 3.62
CA THR A 318 -0.08 -15.48 2.27
C THR A 318 0.86 -16.52 1.66
N ARG A 319 0.38 -17.19 0.60
CA ARG A 319 1.17 -18.11 -0.20
C ARG A 319 1.91 -17.38 -1.32
N ASN A 320 3.03 -16.75 -0.96
CA ASN A 320 3.85 -15.93 -1.86
C ASN A 320 4.24 -16.65 -3.16
N GLU A 321 4.39 -17.97 -3.14
CA GLU A 321 4.77 -18.79 -4.28
C GLU A 321 3.71 -18.85 -5.40
N LEU A 322 2.47 -18.40 -5.15
CA LEU A 322 1.40 -18.38 -6.14
C LEU A 322 1.50 -17.16 -7.08
N TYR A 323 2.18 -16.10 -6.65
CA TYR A 323 2.29 -14.85 -7.39
C TYR A 323 3.59 -14.87 -8.18
N LEU A 324 3.50 -15.26 -9.46
CA LEU A 324 4.66 -15.58 -10.27
C LEU A 324 4.90 -14.55 -11.38
N ARG A 325 6.14 -14.11 -11.50
CA ARG A 325 6.63 -13.36 -12.65
C ARG A 325 6.44 -14.21 -13.93
N PRO A 326 5.86 -13.66 -15.02
CA PRO A 326 5.40 -14.49 -16.15
C PRO A 326 6.47 -15.20 -16.97
N ASP A 327 7.59 -14.52 -17.18
CA ASP A 327 8.68 -14.97 -18.04
C ASP A 327 9.62 -15.94 -17.33
N THR A 328 9.91 -15.68 -16.05
CA THR A 328 10.81 -16.51 -15.23
C THR A 328 10.07 -17.63 -14.48
N GLY A 329 8.81 -17.40 -14.11
CA GLY A 329 8.06 -18.29 -13.23
C GLY A 329 8.56 -18.27 -11.78
N THR A 330 9.28 -17.21 -11.38
CA THR A 330 9.76 -17.01 -10.01
C THR A 330 8.77 -16.19 -9.18
N PRO A 331 8.70 -16.40 -7.86
CA PRO A 331 7.86 -15.59 -6.98
C PRO A 331 8.15 -14.09 -7.13
N GLN A 332 7.09 -13.31 -7.26
CA GLN A 332 7.09 -11.86 -7.38
C GLN A 332 6.09 -11.28 -6.39
N THR A 333 6.46 -10.18 -5.75
CA THR A 333 5.55 -9.40 -4.90
C THR A 333 5.43 -7.96 -5.36
N THR A 334 4.47 -7.25 -4.81
CA THR A 334 4.23 -5.82 -5.07
C THR A 334 4.82 -5.00 -3.94
N ILE A 335 5.50 -3.90 -4.27
CA ILE A 335 5.85 -2.84 -3.32
C ILE A 335 5.03 -1.61 -3.68
N GLN A 336 4.19 -1.15 -2.75
CA GLN A 336 3.47 0.10 -2.90
C GLN A 336 4.45 1.25 -2.61
N ALA A 337 4.85 1.99 -3.65
CA ALA A 337 5.94 2.95 -3.57
C ALA A 337 5.46 4.41 -3.60
N ALA A 338 4.38 4.68 -4.35
CA ALA A 338 3.79 6.01 -4.46
C ALA A 338 2.30 5.97 -4.83
N TRP A 339 1.56 7.01 -4.42
CA TRP A 339 0.15 7.21 -4.71
C TRP A 339 -0.04 8.55 -5.40
N GLY A 340 -1.07 8.61 -6.23
CA GLY A 340 -1.62 9.85 -6.73
C GLY A 340 -1.08 10.23 -8.10
N CYS A 341 -1.94 10.87 -8.88
CA CYS A 341 -1.67 11.23 -10.26
C CYS A 341 -2.34 12.58 -10.57
N PRO A 342 -1.58 13.64 -10.89
CA PRO A 342 -2.14 14.97 -11.11
C PRO A 342 -2.86 15.10 -12.46
N PHE A 343 -2.70 14.12 -13.35
CA PHE A 343 -3.27 14.14 -14.69
C PHE A 343 -4.78 13.82 -14.68
N SER A 344 -5.50 14.37 -15.65
CA SER A 344 -6.97 14.31 -15.72
C SER A 344 -7.48 13.51 -16.93
N CYS A 345 -6.84 12.36 -17.21
CA CYS A 345 -7.27 11.47 -18.30
C CYS A 345 -8.72 11.04 -18.05
N ILE A 346 -9.61 11.22 -19.02
CA ILE A 346 -11.08 11.12 -18.79
C ILE A 346 -11.55 9.72 -18.36
N TYR A 347 -10.76 8.69 -18.65
CA TYR A 347 -11.07 7.28 -18.45
C TYR A 347 -10.40 6.69 -17.20
N CYS A 348 -9.55 7.45 -16.49
CA CYS A 348 -8.65 6.92 -15.49
C CYS A 348 -9.24 7.04 -14.07
N LEU A 349 -9.20 5.93 -13.32
CA LEU A 349 -9.60 5.89 -11.91
C LEU A 349 -8.52 6.42 -10.94
N ALA A 350 -7.27 6.56 -11.37
CA ALA A 350 -6.16 6.91 -10.47
C ALA A 350 -6.40 8.19 -9.66
N PRO A 351 -6.87 9.32 -10.24
CA PRO A 351 -7.14 10.53 -9.45
C PRO A 351 -8.32 10.38 -8.47
N ILE A 352 -9.24 9.46 -8.73
CA ILE A 352 -10.44 9.19 -7.92
C ILE A 352 -10.11 8.30 -6.73
N VAL A 353 -9.23 7.31 -6.94
CA VAL A 353 -8.83 6.31 -5.95
C VAL A 353 -7.63 6.79 -5.13
N SER A 354 -6.56 7.23 -5.79
CA SER A 354 -5.29 7.58 -5.16
C SER A 354 -5.13 9.09 -4.90
N GLY A 355 -6.07 9.91 -5.38
CA GLY A 355 -5.99 11.37 -5.33
C GLY A 355 -5.07 11.99 -6.40
N LYS A 356 -5.07 13.32 -6.48
CA LYS A 356 -4.25 14.09 -7.44
C LYS A 356 -2.86 14.45 -6.93
N LYS A 357 -2.70 14.52 -5.61
CA LYS A 357 -1.43 14.88 -4.97
C LYS A 357 -0.52 13.66 -4.98
N LEU A 358 0.69 13.81 -5.52
CA LEU A 358 1.69 12.76 -5.45
C LEU A 358 2.17 12.60 -4.00
N LEU A 359 2.12 11.37 -3.52
CA LEU A 359 2.64 10.96 -2.23
C LEU A 359 3.61 9.80 -2.46
N THR A 360 4.79 9.89 -1.86
CA THR A 360 5.86 8.91 -2.06
C THR A 360 6.35 8.43 -0.70
N ARG A 361 6.65 7.14 -0.58
CA ARG A 361 7.43 6.62 0.55
C ARG A 361 8.84 7.16 0.54
N SER A 362 9.51 7.23 1.68
CA SER A 362 10.95 7.47 1.66
C SER A 362 11.67 6.31 0.96
N PRO A 363 12.76 6.59 0.22
CA PRO A 363 13.63 5.55 -0.31
C PRO A 363 14.09 4.53 0.72
N ALA A 364 14.35 4.97 1.96
CA ALA A 364 14.74 4.10 3.06
C ALA A 364 13.62 3.10 3.43
N SER A 365 12.39 3.57 3.60
CA SER A 365 11.24 2.70 3.88
C SER A 365 11.01 1.66 2.78
N VAL A 366 11.11 2.08 1.51
CA VAL A 366 10.98 1.16 0.36
C VAL A 366 12.08 0.10 0.35
N VAL A 367 13.34 0.49 0.55
CA VAL A 367 14.47 -0.44 0.56
C VAL A 367 14.40 -1.43 1.72
N GLU A 368 13.90 -0.99 2.88
CA GLU A 368 13.77 -1.86 4.05
C GLU A 368 12.64 -2.90 3.87
N GLU A 369 11.51 -2.53 3.25
CA GLU A 369 10.50 -3.53 2.88
C GLU A 369 11.01 -4.50 1.80
N VAL A 370 11.80 -4.01 0.85
CA VAL A 370 12.48 -4.87 -0.14
C VAL A 370 13.48 -5.81 0.55
N ARG A 371 14.21 -5.34 1.56
CA ARG A 371 15.12 -6.16 2.36
C ARG A 371 14.37 -7.29 3.05
N GLU A 372 13.28 -7.00 3.74
CA GLU A 372 12.42 -8.02 4.36
C GLU A 372 11.98 -9.07 3.32
N CYS A 373 11.51 -8.63 2.16
CA CYS A 373 11.11 -9.56 1.08
C CYS A 373 12.24 -10.48 0.64
N VAL A 374 13.46 -9.96 0.54
CA VAL A 374 14.64 -10.73 0.13
C VAL A 374 15.11 -11.68 1.22
N GLU A 375 15.23 -11.20 2.45
CA GLU A 375 15.87 -11.91 3.57
C GLU A 375 14.91 -12.86 4.28
N VAL A 376 13.64 -12.50 4.44
CA VAL A 376 12.63 -13.29 5.14
C VAL A 376 11.82 -14.18 4.18
N HIS A 377 11.41 -13.62 3.03
CA HIS A 377 10.52 -14.33 2.10
C HIS A 377 11.24 -14.93 0.88
N GLY A 378 12.52 -14.64 0.69
CA GLY A 378 13.30 -15.13 -0.46
C GLY A 378 12.84 -14.57 -1.82
N ILE A 379 12.06 -13.48 -1.82
CA ILE A 379 11.51 -12.86 -3.03
C ILE A 379 12.50 -11.81 -3.55
N ARG A 380 12.87 -11.90 -4.84
CA ARG A 380 13.79 -10.95 -5.50
C ARG A 380 13.19 -10.25 -6.71
N GLU A 381 11.95 -10.59 -7.06
CA GLU A 381 11.21 -9.99 -8.17
C GLU A 381 10.13 -9.08 -7.62
N PHE A 382 10.10 -7.84 -8.11
CA PHE A 382 9.17 -6.84 -7.60
C PHE A 382 8.40 -6.13 -8.70
N TYR A 383 7.15 -5.80 -8.42
CA TYR A 383 6.42 -4.77 -9.14
C TYR A 383 6.26 -3.55 -8.23
N PHE A 384 6.87 -2.43 -8.60
CA PHE A 384 6.74 -1.18 -7.86
C PHE A 384 5.46 -0.47 -8.30
N ARG A 385 4.43 -0.59 -7.46
CA ARG A 385 3.12 -0.02 -7.70
C ARG A 385 3.15 1.49 -7.42
N ALA A 386 2.80 2.23 -8.46
CA ALA A 386 2.51 3.66 -8.44
C ALA A 386 1.57 3.99 -9.61
N ASP A 387 0.83 5.10 -9.52
CA ASP A 387 0.00 5.58 -10.62
C ASP A 387 0.85 6.14 -11.77
N THR A 388 1.96 6.82 -11.44
CA THR A 388 3.01 7.20 -12.38
C THR A 388 4.35 7.21 -11.63
N PHE A 389 5.11 6.12 -11.75
CA PHE A 389 6.32 5.92 -10.92
C PHE A 389 7.38 7.01 -11.09
N THR A 390 7.64 7.45 -12.33
CA THR A 390 8.68 8.44 -12.63
C THR A 390 8.22 9.90 -12.57
N LEU A 391 7.05 10.17 -11.96
CA LEU A 391 6.52 11.54 -11.86
C LEU A 391 7.46 12.46 -11.07
N ASN A 392 8.07 11.96 -10.01
CA ASN A 392 9.11 12.66 -9.25
C ASN A 392 10.48 12.07 -9.57
N ARG A 393 11.14 12.68 -10.55
CA ARG A 393 12.48 12.27 -11.02
C ARG A 393 13.50 12.16 -9.90
N ASP A 394 13.60 13.18 -9.04
CA ASP A 394 14.61 13.22 -7.98
C ASP A 394 14.38 12.14 -6.92
N TRP A 395 13.12 11.86 -6.61
CA TRP A 395 12.76 10.76 -5.73
C TRP A 395 13.17 9.40 -6.33
N VAL A 396 12.90 9.15 -7.62
CA VAL A 396 13.32 7.91 -8.28
C VAL A 396 14.85 7.78 -8.29
N MET A 397 15.58 8.86 -8.55
CA MET A 397 17.05 8.86 -8.50
C MET A 397 17.58 8.49 -7.10
N ARG A 398 16.96 9.02 -6.03
CA ARG A 398 17.32 8.65 -4.66
C ARG A 398 16.97 7.20 -4.32
N LEU A 399 15.82 6.71 -4.80
CA LEU A 399 15.43 5.31 -4.63
C LEU A 399 16.38 4.36 -5.36
N CYS A 400 16.74 4.65 -6.61
CA CYS A 400 17.72 3.85 -7.36
C CYS A 400 19.05 3.78 -6.63
N ARG A 401 19.55 4.92 -6.15
CA ARG A 401 20.78 4.98 -5.33
C ARG A 401 20.66 4.13 -4.07
N ALA A 402 19.57 4.25 -3.32
CA ALA A 402 19.37 3.50 -2.09
C ALA A 402 19.31 1.97 -2.34
N ILE A 403 18.71 1.54 -3.45
CA ILE A 403 18.71 0.14 -3.88
C ILE A 403 20.14 -0.32 -4.24
N GLU A 404 20.88 0.47 -5.01
CA GLU A 404 22.27 0.17 -5.37
C GLU A 404 23.17 0.05 -4.11
N GLU A 405 23.07 1.01 -3.19
CA GLU A 405 23.82 1.04 -1.92
C GLU A 405 23.45 -0.12 -0.99
N SER A 406 22.21 -0.62 -1.04
CA SER A 406 21.78 -1.75 -0.22
C SER A 406 22.46 -3.07 -0.58
N GLY A 407 23.01 -3.18 -1.80
CA GLY A 407 23.57 -4.43 -2.34
C GLY A 407 22.54 -5.53 -2.60
N LEU A 408 21.24 -5.24 -2.43
CA LEU A 408 20.15 -6.18 -2.67
C LEU A 408 20.03 -6.40 -4.17
N LYS A 409 20.61 -7.50 -4.66
CA LYS A 409 20.47 -7.94 -6.05
C LYS A 409 19.01 -8.33 -6.31
N ILE A 410 18.23 -7.40 -6.84
CA ILE A 410 16.80 -7.54 -7.13
C ILE A 410 16.52 -7.23 -8.60
N SER A 411 15.33 -7.62 -9.05
CA SER A 411 14.79 -7.27 -10.35
C SER A 411 13.39 -6.70 -10.18
N TRP A 412 13.09 -5.59 -10.86
CA TRP A 412 11.80 -4.94 -10.72
C TRP A 412 11.27 -4.29 -11.99
N GLY A 413 9.97 -4.02 -12.00
CA GLY A 413 9.29 -3.26 -13.04
C GLY A 413 8.30 -2.27 -12.47
N CYS A 414 7.92 -1.28 -13.26
CA CYS A 414 6.97 -0.24 -12.85
C CYS A 414 6.15 0.27 -14.04
N ASN A 415 5.05 0.98 -13.75
CA ASN A 415 4.28 1.71 -14.76
C ASN A 415 4.55 3.22 -14.69
N SER A 416 4.62 3.86 -15.85
CA SER A 416 4.79 5.30 -15.95
C SER A 416 4.22 5.91 -17.23
N ARG A 417 4.41 7.22 -17.39
CA ARG A 417 4.01 7.96 -18.58
C ARG A 417 5.21 8.16 -19.50
N VAL A 418 4.91 8.39 -20.77
CA VAL A 418 5.92 8.57 -21.82
C VAL A 418 6.63 9.92 -21.74
N ASP A 419 6.04 10.89 -21.05
CA ASP A 419 6.53 12.26 -20.89
C ASP A 419 7.25 12.51 -19.55
N THR A 420 7.46 11.46 -18.75
CA THR A 420 8.08 11.55 -17.40
C THR A 420 9.44 10.84 -17.32
N VAL A 421 10.10 10.59 -18.45
CA VAL A 421 11.35 9.84 -18.51
C VAL A 421 12.41 10.52 -19.37
N ASP A 422 13.67 10.36 -18.97
CA ASP A 422 14.86 10.74 -19.73
C ASP A 422 15.91 9.60 -19.69
N LEU A 423 16.96 9.70 -20.51
CA LEU A 423 17.97 8.64 -20.59
C LEU A 423 18.73 8.44 -19.27
N PRO A 424 19.23 9.50 -18.58
CA PRO A 424 19.93 9.31 -17.31
C PRO A 424 19.08 8.64 -16.23
N LEU A 425 17.79 8.98 -16.14
CA LEU A 425 16.85 8.37 -15.21
C LEU A 425 16.68 6.88 -15.50
N LEU A 426 16.42 6.51 -16.77
CA LEU A 426 16.26 5.11 -17.16
C LEU A 426 17.54 4.30 -16.96
N GLN A 427 18.72 4.89 -17.20
CA GLN A 427 19.99 4.24 -16.90
C GLN A 427 20.19 4.00 -15.39
N ALA A 428 19.77 4.94 -14.54
CA ALA A 428 19.80 4.75 -13.09
C ALA A 428 18.82 3.64 -12.65
N MET A 429 17.60 3.64 -13.20
CA MET A 429 16.63 2.58 -12.97
C MET A 429 17.18 1.22 -13.38
N HIS A 430 17.83 1.13 -14.55
CA HIS A 430 18.44 -0.10 -15.03
C HIS A 430 19.52 -0.65 -14.09
N ARG A 431 20.46 0.21 -13.65
CA ARG A 431 21.50 -0.19 -12.68
C ARG A 431 20.93 -0.66 -11.35
N ALA A 432 19.83 -0.03 -10.90
CA ALA A 432 19.10 -0.44 -9.70
C ALA A 432 18.25 -1.71 -9.88
N GLY A 433 18.32 -2.41 -11.02
CA GLY A 433 17.61 -3.66 -11.27
C GLY A 433 16.26 -3.52 -11.98
N CYS A 434 15.90 -2.33 -12.47
CA CYS A 434 14.72 -2.17 -13.30
C CYS A 434 14.96 -2.80 -14.67
N TRP A 435 14.14 -3.79 -15.04
CA TRP A 435 14.28 -4.47 -16.33
C TRP A 435 13.18 -4.05 -17.32
N ILE A 436 12.07 -3.49 -16.84
CA ILE A 436 10.92 -3.14 -17.67
C ILE A 436 10.16 -1.90 -17.16
N VAL A 437 9.78 -1.01 -18.09
CA VAL A 437 8.82 0.06 -17.83
C VAL A 437 7.58 -0.13 -18.69
N GLY A 438 6.42 -0.11 -18.04
CA GLY A 438 5.12 -0.07 -18.68
C GLY A 438 4.67 1.37 -18.96
N PHE A 439 4.46 1.72 -20.22
CA PHE A 439 4.04 3.06 -20.64
C PHE A 439 2.60 3.08 -21.13
N GLY A 440 1.79 3.97 -20.55
CA GLY A 440 0.48 4.31 -21.10
C GLY A 440 0.62 5.14 -22.37
N VAL A 441 0.59 4.48 -23.54
CA VAL A 441 0.62 5.11 -24.87
C VAL A 441 -0.79 5.46 -25.34
N GLU A 442 -1.75 4.59 -25.04
CA GLU A 442 -3.19 4.69 -25.32
C GLU A 442 -3.56 4.70 -26.80
N SER A 443 -3.08 5.65 -27.60
CA SER A 443 -3.48 5.80 -29.00
C SER A 443 -2.31 6.15 -29.91
N GLY A 444 -2.41 5.73 -31.18
CA GLY A 444 -1.54 6.19 -32.25
C GLY A 444 -2.02 7.46 -32.96
N SER A 445 -3.06 8.11 -32.43
CA SER A 445 -3.61 9.36 -32.97
C SER A 445 -3.45 10.49 -31.96
N ASP A 446 -2.69 11.53 -32.30
CA ASP A 446 -2.54 12.72 -31.46
C ASP A 446 -3.89 13.44 -31.23
N GLU A 447 -4.82 13.33 -32.17
CA GLU A 447 -6.19 13.83 -31.97
C GLU A 447 -6.87 13.09 -30.81
N MET A 448 -6.77 11.76 -30.78
CA MET A 448 -7.40 10.98 -29.72
C MET A 448 -6.74 11.21 -28.37
N LEU A 449 -5.40 11.31 -28.34
CA LEU A 449 -4.65 11.65 -27.12
C LEU A 449 -5.09 12.99 -26.52
N ARG A 450 -5.40 13.99 -27.36
CA ARG A 450 -5.99 15.27 -26.91
C ARG A 450 -7.41 15.08 -26.39
N ARG A 451 -8.29 14.41 -27.12
CA ARG A 451 -9.70 14.20 -26.73
C ARG A 451 -9.84 13.48 -25.39
N ILE A 452 -9.00 12.47 -25.13
CA ILE A 452 -9.05 11.71 -23.87
C ILE A 452 -8.32 12.40 -22.70
N GLY A 453 -7.75 13.59 -22.93
CA GLY A 453 -7.04 14.35 -21.91
C GLY A 453 -5.72 13.72 -21.46
N LYS A 454 -5.07 12.92 -22.31
CA LYS A 454 -3.80 12.25 -21.95
C LYS A 454 -2.65 13.25 -21.81
N GLY A 455 -2.63 14.26 -22.68
CA GLY A 455 -1.61 15.32 -22.69
C GLY A 455 -0.26 14.91 -23.27
N THR A 456 -0.16 13.74 -23.91
CA THR A 456 1.06 13.25 -24.58
C THR A 456 0.87 13.18 -26.09
N THR A 457 1.98 12.99 -26.81
CA THR A 457 1.99 12.77 -28.27
C THR A 457 2.55 11.41 -28.65
N VAL A 458 2.26 10.97 -29.87
CA VAL A 458 2.84 9.76 -30.47
C VAL A 458 4.37 9.86 -30.55
N ALA A 459 4.90 11.06 -30.81
CA ALA A 459 6.35 11.30 -30.85
C ALA A 459 7.01 11.06 -29.49
N GLN A 460 6.39 11.55 -28.40
CA GLN A 460 6.87 11.27 -27.03
C GLN A 460 6.82 9.78 -26.71
N ALA A 461 5.76 9.08 -27.11
CA ALA A 461 5.66 7.63 -26.92
C ALA A 461 6.79 6.85 -27.63
N ARG A 462 7.08 7.20 -28.88
CA ARG A 462 8.21 6.62 -29.62
C ARG A 462 9.53 6.92 -28.93
N ARG A 463 9.72 8.15 -28.48
CA ARG A 463 10.95 8.58 -27.81
C ARG A 463 11.16 7.82 -26.49
N ALA A 464 10.13 7.70 -25.65
CA ALA A 464 10.23 6.98 -24.37
C ALA A 464 10.66 5.51 -24.56
N ILE A 465 10.08 4.81 -25.55
CA ILE A 465 10.42 3.42 -25.85
C ILE A 465 11.83 3.30 -26.43
N GLU A 466 12.25 4.25 -27.27
CA GLU A 466 13.63 4.32 -27.75
C GLU A 466 14.61 4.52 -26.59
N LEU A 467 14.31 5.41 -25.65
CA LEU A 467 15.14 5.68 -24.48
C LEU A 467 15.28 4.45 -23.57
N CYS A 468 14.20 3.69 -23.34
CA CYS A 468 14.29 2.42 -22.60
C CYS A 468 15.25 1.45 -23.26
N ARG A 469 15.16 1.29 -24.59
CA ARG A 469 16.08 0.43 -25.34
C ARG A 469 17.52 0.91 -25.25
N GLN A 470 17.76 2.22 -25.33
CA GLN A 470 19.10 2.81 -25.16
C GLN A 470 19.66 2.58 -23.75
N ALA A 471 18.80 2.54 -22.74
CA ALA A 471 19.18 2.24 -21.35
C ALA A 471 19.39 0.74 -21.07
N GLY A 472 19.13 -0.15 -22.03
CA GLY A 472 19.22 -1.60 -21.82
C GLY A 472 17.98 -2.22 -21.18
N MET A 473 16.85 -1.51 -21.16
CA MET A 473 15.60 -1.96 -20.55
C MET A 473 14.56 -2.36 -21.59
N LYS A 474 13.67 -3.28 -21.20
CA LYS A 474 12.48 -3.61 -21.98
C LYS A 474 11.40 -2.54 -21.80
N ALA A 475 10.55 -2.40 -22.81
CA ALA A 475 9.38 -1.53 -22.76
C ALA A 475 8.07 -2.30 -23.00
N TYR A 476 7.07 -2.02 -22.17
CA TYR A 476 5.72 -2.54 -22.31
C TYR A 476 4.77 -1.40 -22.66
N ALA A 477 4.10 -1.45 -23.80
CA ALA A 477 3.21 -0.37 -24.24
C ALA A 477 1.73 -0.74 -24.05
N PHE A 478 1.01 0.07 -23.27
CA PHE A 478 -0.44 -0.03 -23.11
C PHE A 478 -1.15 0.83 -24.15
N PHE A 479 -2.13 0.25 -24.83
CA PHE A 479 -3.00 0.88 -25.81
C PHE A 479 -4.47 0.70 -25.42
N MET A 480 -5.31 1.61 -25.92
CA MET A 480 -6.75 1.59 -25.78
C MET A 480 -7.39 1.83 -27.14
N ILE A 481 -8.36 0.99 -27.52
CA ILE A 481 -9.12 1.16 -28.77
C ILE A 481 -10.61 1.14 -28.46
N GLY A 482 -11.35 2.07 -29.07
CA GLY A 482 -12.81 2.14 -28.95
C GLY A 482 -13.31 3.25 -28.03
N PHE A 483 -12.59 4.37 -27.93
CA PHE A 483 -13.14 5.58 -27.32
C PHE A 483 -14.35 6.11 -28.10
N PRO A 484 -15.23 6.93 -27.50
CA PRO A 484 -16.46 7.40 -28.16
C PRO A 484 -16.22 8.00 -29.54
N TRP A 485 -15.13 8.77 -29.71
CA TRP A 485 -14.77 9.43 -30.96
C TRP A 485 -13.85 8.60 -31.88
N GLU A 486 -13.57 7.35 -31.54
CA GLU A 486 -12.72 6.49 -32.36
C GLU A 486 -13.35 6.29 -33.74
N THR A 487 -12.52 6.34 -34.78
CA THR A 487 -12.88 6.11 -36.18
C THR A 487 -11.99 5.03 -36.77
N ASP A 488 -12.36 4.46 -37.92
CA ASP A 488 -11.45 3.53 -38.62
C ASP A 488 -10.11 4.17 -38.98
N TYR A 489 -10.08 5.48 -39.25
CA TYR A 489 -8.86 6.23 -39.54
C TYR A 489 -7.95 6.32 -38.30
N THR A 490 -8.47 6.79 -37.17
CA THR A 490 -7.70 6.92 -35.93
C THR A 490 -7.28 5.55 -35.37
N ALA A 491 -8.16 4.54 -35.48
CA ALA A 491 -7.81 3.17 -35.13
C ALA A 491 -6.69 2.62 -36.04
N ALA A 492 -6.70 2.92 -37.35
CA ALA A 492 -5.62 2.53 -38.25
C ALA A 492 -4.28 3.17 -37.88
N GLN A 493 -4.29 4.42 -37.39
CA GLN A 493 -3.08 5.08 -36.85
C GLN A 493 -2.55 4.32 -35.61
N THR A 494 -3.43 3.96 -34.67
CA THR A 494 -3.09 3.12 -33.51
C THR A 494 -2.51 1.76 -33.92
N LEU A 495 -3.14 1.05 -34.84
CA LEU A 495 -2.65 -0.24 -35.35
C LEU A 495 -1.29 -0.12 -36.06
N ARG A 496 -1.05 0.99 -36.77
CA ARG A 496 0.25 1.28 -37.38
C ARG A 496 1.32 1.57 -36.32
N LEU A 497 0.97 2.34 -35.29
CA LEU A 497 1.88 2.62 -34.18
C LEU A 497 2.23 1.33 -33.43
N ILE A 498 1.24 0.53 -33.03
CA ILE A 498 1.43 -0.77 -32.37
C ILE A 498 2.52 -1.59 -33.08
N LYS A 499 2.45 -1.67 -34.41
CA LYS A 499 3.49 -2.33 -35.20
C LYS A 499 4.83 -1.59 -35.06
N THR A 500 4.87 -0.31 -35.35
CA THR A 500 6.13 0.41 -35.55
C THR A 500 6.77 0.97 -34.28
N ILE A 501 6.17 0.84 -33.10
CA ILE A 501 6.62 1.53 -31.88
C ILE A 501 7.90 0.94 -31.29
N GLY A 502 8.19 -0.34 -31.55
CA GLY A 502 9.42 -1.00 -31.10
C GLY A 502 9.40 -1.53 -29.67
N ALA A 503 8.24 -1.57 -29.01
CA ALA A 503 8.08 -2.17 -27.68
C ALA A 503 8.36 -3.68 -27.66
N ASP A 504 8.65 -4.22 -26.48
CA ASP A 504 8.86 -5.65 -26.24
C ASP A 504 7.54 -6.37 -26.02
N PHE A 505 6.62 -5.73 -25.29
CA PHE A 505 5.27 -6.24 -25.03
C PHE A 505 4.24 -5.16 -25.32
N ILE A 506 3.03 -5.59 -25.67
CA ILE A 506 1.86 -4.70 -25.74
C ILE A 506 0.67 -5.30 -25.02
N GLU A 507 -0.16 -4.42 -24.49
CA GLU A 507 -1.49 -4.74 -24.03
C GLU A 507 -2.45 -3.74 -24.68
N ILE A 508 -3.46 -4.27 -25.34
CA ILE A 508 -4.54 -3.48 -25.92
C ILE A 508 -5.77 -3.75 -25.06
N SER A 509 -6.31 -2.67 -24.51
CA SER A 509 -7.53 -2.67 -23.72
C SER A 509 -8.64 -1.91 -24.45
N ILE A 510 -9.86 -2.10 -23.96
CA ILE A 510 -11.05 -1.38 -24.37
C ILE A 510 -11.43 -0.44 -23.22
N PRO A 511 -11.76 0.83 -23.50
CA PRO A 511 -12.16 1.77 -22.48
C PRO A 511 -13.44 1.31 -21.77
N VAL A 512 -13.41 1.42 -20.44
CA VAL A 512 -14.54 1.09 -19.57
C VAL A 512 -14.98 2.38 -18.87
N PRO A 513 -16.25 2.80 -18.99
CA PRO A 513 -16.82 3.97 -18.34
C PRO A 513 -17.06 3.68 -16.85
N PHE A 514 -15.97 3.68 -16.06
CA PHE A 514 -16.11 3.46 -14.62
C PHE A 514 -16.86 4.62 -13.95
N PRO A 515 -17.76 4.34 -12.98
CA PRO A 515 -18.49 5.37 -12.24
C PRO A 515 -17.57 6.44 -11.64
N GLY A 516 -17.97 7.70 -11.78
CA GLY A 516 -17.21 8.87 -11.32
C GLY A 516 -16.13 9.35 -12.29
N THR A 517 -15.92 8.68 -13.43
CA THR A 517 -15.02 9.17 -14.49
C THR A 517 -15.77 10.05 -15.49
N LYS A 518 -15.08 11.02 -16.10
CA LYS A 518 -15.63 11.84 -17.18
C LYS A 518 -16.05 11.04 -18.41
N LEU A 519 -15.38 9.90 -18.64
CA LEU A 519 -15.80 8.96 -19.69
C LEU A 519 -17.18 8.37 -19.39
N ALA A 520 -17.48 8.04 -18.14
CA ALA A 520 -18.81 7.54 -17.77
C ALA A 520 -19.88 8.60 -17.98
N GLU A 521 -19.69 9.82 -17.49
CA GLU A 521 -20.58 10.96 -17.73
C GLU A 521 -20.89 11.12 -19.23
N LEU A 522 -19.84 11.17 -20.06
CA LEU A 522 -19.97 11.30 -21.51
C LEU A 522 -20.76 10.15 -22.16
N VAL A 523 -20.50 8.90 -21.76
CA VAL A 523 -21.15 7.72 -22.34
C VAL A 523 -22.64 7.71 -22.00
N GLU A 524 -23.01 8.08 -20.78
CA GLU A 524 -24.41 8.17 -20.33
C GLU A 524 -25.13 9.33 -21.04
N GLU A 525 -24.56 10.53 -21.02
CA GLU A 525 -25.15 11.73 -21.65
C GLU A 525 -25.36 11.56 -23.16
N SER A 526 -24.49 10.78 -23.81
CA SER A 526 -24.56 10.53 -25.25
C SER A 526 -25.40 9.30 -25.63
N GLY A 527 -25.97 8.57 -24.66
CA GLY A 527 -26.75 7.36 -24.92
C GLY A 527 -25.95 6.23 -25.59
N LEU A 528 -24.63 6.14 -25.37
CA LEU A 528 -23.76 5.17 -26.03
C LEU A 528 -23.71 3.80 -25.34
N ARG A 529 -24.18 3.72 -24.09
CA ARG A 529 -24.14 2.50 -23.27
C ARG A 529 -25.05 1.43 -23.86
N GLU A 530 -24.49 0.24 -24.07
CA GLU A 530 -25.22 -0.92 -24.63
C GLU A 530 -25.20 -2.14 -23.69
N ALA A 531 -24.45 -2.09 -22.59
CA ALA A 531 -24.35 -3.17 -21.64
C ALA A 531 -24.01 -2.68 -20.22
N GLU A 532 -24.33 -3.52 -19.24
CA GLU A 532 -23.97 -3.29 -17.84
C GLU A 532 -22.47 -3.50 -17.58
N LEU A 533 -21.93 -2.74 -16.63
CA LEU A 533 -20.51 -2.80 -16.26
C LEU A 533 -20.11 -4.15 -15.64
N LEU A 534 -21.09 -4.83 -15.00
CA LEU A 534 -20.93 -6.06 -14.24
C LEU A 534 -20.37 -7.25 -15.06
N ASP A 535 -20.57 -7.25 -16.38
CA ASP A 535 -20.13 -8.36 -17.25
C ASP A 535 -18.82 -8.08 -18.03
N HIS A 536 -18.20 -6.92 -17.82
CA HIS A 536 -17.26 -6.37 -18.79
C HIS A 536 -16.00 -5.77 -18.17
N HIS A 537 -14.88 -6.39 -18.54
CA HIS A 537 -13.53 -5.96 -18.20
C HIS A 537 -12.89 -5.26 -19.42
N HIS A 538 -11.65 -4.79 -19.24
CA HIS A 538 -10.80 -4.14 -20.26
C HIS A 538 -10.60 -4.90 -21.59
N ALA A 539 -11.28 -6.01 -21.85
CA ALA A 539 -11.27 -6.75 -23.12
C ALA A 539 -12.65 -6.93 -23.76
N ARG A 540 -13.71 -6.31 -23.23
CA ARG A 540 -15.05 -6.30 -23.85
C ARG A 540 -15.68 -4.90 -23.83
N PRO A 541 -16.25 -4.43 -24.95
CA PRO A 541 -16.89 -3.12 -25.01
C PRO A 541 -18.27 -3.12 -24.33
N VAL A 542 -18.48 -2.14 -23.45
CA VAL A 542 -19.80 -1.88 -22.81
C VAL A 542 -20.61 -0.81 -23.53
N PHE A 543 -19.96 -0.07 -24.42
CA PHE A 543 -20.55 0.99 -25.22
C PHE A 543 -20.01 0.92 -26.64
N HIS A 544 -20.68 1.59 -27.58
CA HIS A 544 -20.23 1.71 -28.96
C HIS A 544 -19.69 3.13 -29.22
N PRO A 545 -18.58 3.29 -29.97
CA PRO A 545 -18.19 4.60 -30.47
C PRO A 545 -19.22 5.17 -31.44
N TYR A 546 -19.26 6.50 -31.58
CA TYR A 546 -20.19 7.19 -32.48
C TYR A 546 -20.10 6.72 -33.94
N ARG A 547 -18.94 6.20 -34.37
CA ARG A 547 -18.67 5.84 -35.77
C ARG A 547 -18.35 4.37 -35.99
N MET A 548 -18.51 3.50 -35.00
CA MET A 548 -18.30 2.06 -35.18
C MET A 548 -19.06 1.21 -34.16
N SER A 549 -19.42 -0.01 -34.56
CA SER A 549 -20.05 -0.98 -33.66
C SER A 549 -19.06 -1.60 -32.67
N ARG A 550 -19.57 -2.20 -31.59
CA ARG A 550 -18.79 -3.03 -30.65
C ARG A 550 -18.04 -4.16 -31.35
N SER A 551 -18.68 -4.84 -32.29
CA SER A 551 -18.05 -5.91 -33.09
C SER A 551 -16.88 -5.39 -33.92
N ARG A 552 -16.94 -4.16 -34.42
CA ARG A 552 -15.82 -3.51 -35.11
C ARG A 552 -14.68 -3.17 -34.15
N VAL A 553 -14.96 -2.68 -32.95
CA VAL A 553 -13.95 -2.47 -31.90
C VAL A 553 -13.21 -3.78 -31.60
N MET A 554 -13.94 -4.88 -31.42
CA MET A 554 -13.36 -6.20 -31.18
C MET A 554 -12.51 -6.71 -32.36
N ALA A 555 -12.96 -6.49 -33.60
CA ALA A 555 -12.17 -6.82 -34.79
C ALA A 555 -10.85 -6.03 -34.84
N LEU A 556 -10.87 -4.75 -34.49
CA LEU A 556 -9.68 -3.89 -34.40
C LEU A 556 -8.74 -4.34 -33.27
N TRP A 557 -9.28 -4.65 -32.10
CA TRP A 557 -8.54 -5.21 -30.96
C TRP A 557 -7.79 -6.48 -31.35
N LYS A 558 -8.47 -7.44 -31.99
CA LYS A 558 -7.88 -8.68 -32.50
C LYS A 558 -6.81 -8.41 -33.55
N LYS A 559 -7.06 -7.49 -34.48
CA LYS A 559 -6.10 -7.08 -35.51
C LYS A 559 -4.85 -6.46 -34.92
N GLY A 560 -4.96 -5.72 -33.81
CA GLY A 560 -3.84 -5.14 -33.08
C GLY A 560 -2.93 -6.20 -32.47
N TYR A 561 -3.50 -7.13 -31.70
CA TYR A 561 -2.74 -8.22 -31.08
C TYR A 561 -2.05 -9.11 -32.11
N LEU A 562 -2.80 -9.59 -33.11
CA LEU A 562 -2.23 -10.39 -34.19
C LEU A 562 -1.15 -9.60 -34.93
N GLY A 563 -1.44 -8.35 -35.29
CA GLY A 563 -0.53 -7.49 -36.03
C GLY A 563 0.79 -7.19 -35.32
N PHE A 564 0.86 -7.28 -33.99
CA PHE A 564 2.10 -7.13 -33.23
C PHE A 564 2.84 -8.44 -33.06
N TYR A 565 2.19 -9.45 -32.50
CA TYR A 565 2.85 -10.67 -32.05
C TYR A 565 3.09 -11.69 -33.17
N SER A 566 2.36 -11.65 -34.30
CA SER A 566 2.60 -12.55 -35.44
C SER A 566 3.77 -12.13 -36.33
N ARG A 567 4.42 -10.99 -36.03
CA ARG A 567 5.46 -10.45 -36.89
C ARG A 567 6.76 -11.23 -36.75
N PRO A 568 7.40 -11.63 -37.85
CA PRO A 568 8.67 -12.35 -37.81
C PRO A 568 9.74 -11.64 -36.97
N SER A 569 9.88 -10.32 -37.13
CA SER A 569 10.85 -9.54 -36.36
C SER A 569 10.56 -9.52 -34.85
N GLN A 570 9.28 -9.56 -34.46
CA GLN A 570 8.89 -9.60 -33.05
C GLN A 570 9.08 -11.01 -32.47
N VAL A 571 8.72 -12.04 -33.22
CA VAL A 571 8.99 -13.44 -32.83
C VAL A 571 10.48 -13.65 -32.65
N ILE A 572 11.31 -13.22 -33.59
CA ILE A 572 12.77 -13.29 -33.49
C ILE A 572 13.28 -12.51 -32.28
N ARG A 573 12.75 -11.30 -32.01
CA ARG A 573 13.14 -10.52 -30.83
C ARG A 573 12.81 -11.26 -29.53
N ILE A 574 11.60 -11.79 -29.41
CA ILE A 574 11.16 -12.56 -28.25
C ILE A 574 12.08 -13.78 -28.06
N LEU A 575 12.36 -14.54 -29.12
CA LEU A 575 13.25 -15.71 -29.09
C LEU A 575 14.70 -15.36 -28.72
N ARG A 576 15.24 -14.25 -29.23
CA ARG A 576 16.60 -13.78 -28.90
C ARG A 576 16.74 -13.27 -27.47
N GLY A 577 15.66 -12.78 -26.87
CA GLY A 577 15.64 -12.30 -25.50
C GLY A 577 15.42 -13.40 -24.45
N MET A 578 15.57 -14.67 -24.83
CA MET A 578 15.42 -15.82 -23.94
C MET A 578 16.77 -16.41 -23.55
N ASP A 579 17.08 -16.33 -22.27
CA ASP A 579 18.35 -16.84 -21.73
C ASP A 579 18.26 -18.31 -21.28
N SER A 580 17.08 -18.95 -21.36
CA SER A 580 16.90 -20.36 -20.98
C SER A 580 15.74 -21.08 -21.69
N PRO A 581 15.81 -22.42 -21.86
CA PRO A 581 14.70 -23.23 -22.36
C PRO A 581 13.44 -23.13 -21.49
N ARG A 582 13.59 -22.89 -20.18
CA ARG A 582 12.48 -22.67 -19.24
C ARG A 582 11.74 -21.38 -19.55
N HIS A 583 12.45 -20.30 -19.87
CA HIS A 583 11.84 -19.04 -20.31
C HIS A 583 11.02 -19.25 -21.58
N LEU A 584 11.56 -19.98 -22.57
CA LEU A 584 10.83 -20.32 -23.79
C LEU A 584 9.54 -21.10 -23.49
N GLY A 585 9.61 -22.11 -22.62
CA GLY A 585 8.43 -22.89 -22.20
C GLY A 585 7.35 -22.03 -21.54
N ASN A 586 7.73 -21.07 -20.69
CA ASN A 586 6.79 -20.14 -20.04
C ASN A 586 6.12 -19.20 -21.06
N TYR A 587 6.90 -18.62 -21.98
CA TYR A 587 6.40 -17.76 -23.06
C TYR A 587 5.45 -18.52 -23.99
N LEU A 588 5.78 -19.76 -24.37
CA LEU A 588 4.94 -20.58 -25.23
C LEU A 588 3.65 -21.01 -24.52
N ARG A 589 3.71 -21.35 -23.23
CA ARG A 589 2.52 -21.72 -22.45
C ARG A 589 1.56 -20.55 -22.29
N ARG A 590 2.07 -19.39 -21.85
CA ARG A 590 1.23 -18.19 -21.63
C ARG A 590 0.80 -17.55 -22.94
N GLY A 591 1.72 -17.39 -23.89
CA GLY A 591 1.45 -16.85 -25.22
C GLY A 591 0.54 -17.78 -26.03
N GLY A 592 0.82 -19.09 -26.06
CA GLY A 592 0.01 -20.07 -26.78
C GLY A 592 -1.43 -20.14 -26.26
N SER A 593 -1.63 -20.15 -24.93
CA SER A 593 -2.97 -20.07 -24.33
C SER A 593 -3.72 -18.80 -24.77
N PHE A 594 -3.04 -17.65 -24.80
CA PHE A 594 -3.61 -16.39 -25.25
C PHE A 594 -3.97 -16.42 -26.76
N PHE A 595 -3.04 -16.82 -27.64
CA PHE A 595 -3.28 -16.89 -29.09
C PHE A 595 -4.33 -17.92 -29.49
N LEU A 596 -4.42 -19.05 -28.80
CA LEU A 596 -5.46 -20.06 -29.04
C LEU A 596 -6.86 -19.58 -28.60
N ARG A 597 -6.93 -18.61 -27.68
CA ARG A 597 -8.18 -18.02 -27.18
C ARG A 597 -8.66 -16.83 -28.00
N ILE A 598 -7.77 -16.05 -28.64
CA ILE A 598 -8.14 -14.90 -29.49
C ILE A 598 -9.20 -15.25 -30.58
N PRO A 599 -9.14 -16.42 -31.27
CA PRO A 599 -10.17 -16.83 -32.22
C PRO A 599 -11.50 -17.24 -31.57
N ARG A 600 -11.49 -17.66 -30.30
CA ARG A 600 -12.65 -18.21 -29.57
C ARG A 600 -13.44 -17.17 -28.78
N LEU A 601 -12.93 -15.93 -28.66
CA LEU A 601 -13.70 -14.82 -28.13
C LEU A 601 -14.87 -14.53 -29.09
N LYS A 602 -16.09 -14.91 -28.68
CA LYS A 602 -17.31 -14.58 -29.42
C LYS A 602 -17.40 -13.05 -29.57
N LEU A 603 -17.58 -12.60 -30.82
CA LEU A 603 -17.72 -11.20 -31.23
C LEU A 603 -19.04 -10.59 -30.75
#